data_AF-A0A1C5A0F6-F1
#
_entry.id   AF-A0A1C5A0F6-F1
#
_cell.length_a   1.000
_cell.length_b   1.000
_cell.length_c   1.000
_cell.angle_alpha   90.00
_cell.angle_beta   90.00
_cell.angle_gamma   90.00
#
_symmetry.space_group_name_H-M   'P 1'
#
loop_
_entity.id
_entity.type
_entity.pdbx_description
1 polymer ?
#
loop_
_entity_poly.entity_id
_entity_poly.type
_entity_poly.pdbx_seq_one_letter_code
_entity_poly.pdbx_strand_id
1 'polypeptide(L)'
;MPGRIGLPYMWQATVDRDPPGPAALLVAGGGLGLRGIDLLDHEGKVAVIGRDGRYRMLLHGGAESSAGEDVQLSPDGRYVADALGDGWLETTDLTDGSHRAYDGPPDGGGGLPVTWAPDGRSIVALDNRYEPVLGRDADGQDIYSIRLVLLDLDSGATRVLAEERSDRWPVRTASLAAFTPDGARLLTTVGDTVSLRDRTGRALWSRRLGPRRVLAGSGAVSPDGARVATVELDGCRTGCSAGELGARTWRFGWLDTATGRDTTGPALPPVRGQAVRALGWRTGTDLVALRYEPNPQDGMDTVEWNDTGWWETGHVQLLALRPDGGTELLLDPPAEVCALDVPRDLLAAGRFGGPAVRARPFPARPIIVLAAVPFLLPLGVVALVLLLWRGHRRRGPVAVPAPVPHWQLPVGSVPPPRRTPPDPPWPSAETGPTGGTGPSAGTGSSVGSGPSAGAGPGGG
;
A
#
# COMPACT_ATOMS: atom_id res chain seq x y z
N MET A 1 -4.60 11.87 17.85
CA MET A 1 -4.57 10.61 17.11
C MET A 1 -5.56 9.62 17.75
N PRO A 2 -6.35 8.89 16.96
CA PRO A 2 -7.21 7.83 17.48
C PRO A 2 -6.40 6.69 18.09
N GLY A 3 -6.91 6.05 19.14
CA GLY A 3 -6.28 4.89 19.78
C GLY A 3 -6.54 3.57 19.05
N ARG A 4 -7.52 3.53 18.13
CA ARG A 4 -7.80 2.39 17.24
C ARG A 4 -8.38 2.89 15.93
N ILE A 5 -8.08 2.19 14.85
CA ILE A 5 -8.61 2.48 13.51
C ILE A 5 -9.23 1.22 12.89
N GLY A 6 -10.18 1.40 11.98
CA GLY A 6 -10.66 0.35 11.09
C GLY A 6 -10.14 0.51 9.67
N LEU A 7 -10.39 -0.49 8.82
CA LEU A 7 -10.10 -0.42 7.39
C LEU A 7 -11.08 0.51 6.66
N PRO A 8 -10.62 1.19 5.59
CA PRO A 8 -11.51 1.91 4.70
C PRO A 8 -12.35 0.97 3.84
N TYR A 9 -13.43 1.50 3.29
CA TYR A 9 -14.16 0.82 2.21
C TYR A 9 -13.43 1.02 0.88
N MET A 10 -13.48 0.03 -0.03
CA MET A 10 -12.85 0.13 -1.36
C MET A 10 -13.31 1.36 -2.16
N TRP A 11 -14.53 1.80 -1.93
CA TRP A 11 -15.17 2.95 -2.59
C TRP A 11 -15.09 4.24 -1.79
N GLN A 12 -14.27 4.34 -0.74
CA GLN A 12 -14.18 5.56 0.07
C GLN A 12 -13.88 6.79 -0.80
N ALA A 13 -14.56 7.92 -0.56
CA ALA A 13 -14.29 9.18 -1.27
C ALA A 13 -12.81 9.60 -1.22
N THR A 14 -12.38 10.31 -2.25
CA THR A 14 -11.02 10.79 -2.42
C THR A 14 -10.82 12.18 -1.81
N VAL A 15 -9.57 12.57 -1.58
CA VAL A 15 -9.21 13.88 -1.02
C VAL A 15 -9.66 15.03 -1.92
N ASP A 16 -9.45 14.93 -3.23
CA ASP A 16 -9.85 15.94 -4.23
C ASP A 16 -11.37 16.22 -4.25
N ARG A 17 -12.19 15.21 -3.91
CA ARG A 17 -13.65 15.32 -3.95
C ARG A 17 -14.27 15.77 -2.63
N ASP A 18 -13.69 15.36 -1.52
CA ASP A 18 -14.21 15.67 -0.19
C ASP A 18 -13.05 15.72 0.82
N PRO A 19 -12.33 16.85 0.87
CA PRO A 19 -11.12 16.98 1.68
C PRO A 19 -11.38 16.67 3.18
N PRO A 20 -10.53 15.85 3.83
CA PRO A 20 -10.71 15.50 5.24
C PRO A 20 -10.27 16.63 6.20
N GLY A 21 -9.66 17.70 5.70
CA GLY A 21 -8.92 18.65 6.51
C GLY A 21 -7.58 18.06 6.96
N PRO A 22 -6.91 18.68 7.94
CA PRO A 22 -5.62 18.19 8.42
C PRO A 22 -5.74 16.75 8.93
N ALA A 23 -4.82 15.89 8.51
CA ALA A 23 -4.77 14.50 8.89
C ALA A 23 -4.30 14.32 10.34
N ALA A 24 -4.75 13.22 10.94
CA ALA A 24 -4.21 12.67 12.17
C ALA A 24 -3.21 11.54 11.91
N LEU A 25 -3.38 10.80 10.81
CA LEU A 25 -2.44 9.80 10.32
C LEU A 25 -2.73 9.44 8.86
N LEU A 26 -1.72 8.89 8.19
CA LEU A 26 -1.83 8.17 6.92
C LEU A 26 -1.68 6.67 7.19
N VAL A 27 -2.42 5.84 6.47
CA VAL A 27 -2.22 4.38 6.46
C VAL A 27 -2.31 3.82 5.06
N ALA A 28 -1.50 2.81 4.80
CA ALA A 28 -1.53 2.06 3.55
C ALA A 28 -1.27 0.57 3.83
N GLY A 29 -1.69 -0.29 2.93
CA GLY A 29 -1.42 -1.73 3.02
C GLY A 29 -2.34 -2.60 2.17
N GLY A 30 -2.37 -3.88 2.50
CA GLY A 30 -3.22 -4.87 1.85
C GLY A 30 -4.71 -4.66 2.09
N GLY A 31 -5.52 -5.43 1.36
CA GLY A 31 -6.97 -5.50 1.54
C GLY A 31 -7.77 -4.57 0.62
N LEU A 32 -9.03 -4.93 0.38
CA LEU A 32 -9.88 -4.29 -0.64
C LEU A 32 -10.04 -2.77 -0.48
N GLY A 33 -9.93 -2.27 0.75
CA GLY A 33 -10.00 -0.84 1.06
C GLY A 33 -8.75 -0.05 0.66
N LEU A 34 -7.57 -0.69 0.74
CA LEU A 34 -6.24 -0.08 0.64
C LEU A 34 -5.46 -0.54 -0.59
N ARG A 35 -5.99 -1.52 -1.34
CA ARG A 35 -5.42 -1.99 -2.60
C ARG A 35 -6.52 -2.43 -3.56
N GLY A 36 -6.33 -2.14 -4.83
CA GLY A 36 -7.20 -2.55 -5.93
C GLY A 36 -6.39 -3.11 -7.11
N ILE A 37 -7.01 -3.12 -8.29
CA ILE A 37 -6.34 -3.39 -9.56
C ILE A 37 -6.58 -2.20 -10.47
N ASP A 38 -5.59 -1.75 -11.23
CA ASP A 38 -5.71 -0.50 -12.01
C ASP A 38 -6.82 -0.54 -13.08
N LEU A 39 -7.19 -1.73 -13.55
CA LEU A 39 -8.30 -1.87 -14.50
C LEU A 39 -9.66 -1.42 -13.92
N LEU A 40 -9.87 -1.60 -12.61
CA LEU A 40 -11.15 -1.34 -11.94
C LEU A 40 -11.05 -0.28 -10.86
N ASP A 41 -9.87 -0.09 -10.29
CA ASP A 41 -9.54 0.81 -9.20
C ASP A 41 -8.07 1.26 -9.28
N HIS A 42 -7.31 1.22 -8.19
CA HIS A 42 -5.92 1.67 -8.12
C HIS A 42 -5.13 0.68 -7.25
N GLU A 43 -3.94 0.31 -7.69
CA GLU A 43 -3.01 -0.52 -6.93
C GLU A 43 -2.50 0.21 -5.68
N GLY A 44 -2.08 1.47 -5.83
CA GLY A 44 -1.65 2.35 -4.74
C GLY A 44 -2.81 3.12 -4.13
N LYS A 45 -3.17 2.82 -2.88
CA LYS A 45 -4.15 3.62 -2.14
C LYS A 45 -3.66 3.93 -0.73
N VAL A 46 -3.63 5.22 -0.41
CA VAL A 46 -3.29 5.70 0.92
C VAL A 46 -4.53 6.31 1.56
N ALA A 47 -4.93 5.77 2.71
CA ALA A 47 -6.03 6.32 3.48
C ALA A 47 -5.52 7.47 4.37
N VAL A 48 -6.07 8.65 4.12
CA VAL A 48 -5.95 9.84 4.96
C VAL A 48 -7.04 9.79 6.02
N ILE A 49 -6.63 9.68 7.29
CA ILE A 49 -7.56 9.75 8.43
C ILE A 49 -7.48 11.16 9.00
N GLY A 50 -8.52 11.96 8.74
CA GLY A 50 -8.67 13.32 9.24
C GLY A 50 -8.68 13.38 10.77
N ARG A 51 -8.32 14.55 11.33
CA ARG A 51 -8.41 14.79 12.78
C ARG A 51 -9.83 14.64 13.36
N ASP A 52 -10.84 14.75 12.51
CA ASP A 52 -12.25 14.51 12.83
C ASP A 52 -12.69 13.05 12.66
N GLY A 53 -11.78 12.17 12.24
CA GLY A 53 -12.01 10.75 12.00
C GLY A 53 -12.61 10.41 10.63
N ARG A 54 -12.72 11.36 9.70
CA ARG A 54 -13.13 11.04 8.33
C ARG A 54 -11.99 10.36 7.57
N TYR A 55 -12.34 9.36 6.77
CA TYR A 55 -11.41 8.63 5.90
C TYR A 55 -11.53 9.14 4.47
N ARG A 56 -10.43 9.54 3.86
CA ARG A 56 -10.36 9.88 2.43
C ARG A 56 -9.19 9.18 1.78
N MET A 57 -9.29 8.93 0.48
CA MET A 57 -8.26 8.20 -0.24
C MET A 57 -7.44 9.14 -1.11
N LEU A 58 -6.13 8.98 -1.04
CA LEU A 58 -5.22 9.29 -2.14
C LEU A 58 -5.10 8.03 -2.99
N LEU A 59 -5.12 8.20 -4.30
CA LEU A 59 -5.15 7.10 -5.27
C LEU A 59 -4.01 7.30 -6.27
N HIS A 60 -3.20 6.26 -6.43
CA HIS A 60 -2.03 6.24 -7.28
C HIS A 60 -2.12 5.00 -8.17
N GLY A 61 -1.99 5.19 -9.49
CA GLY A 61 -1.98 4.10 -10.45
C GLY A 61 -0.57 3.59 -10.70
N GLY A 62 -0.44 2.34 -11.15
CA GLY A 62 0.79 1.74 -11.66
C GLY A 62 1.72 1.11 -10.62
N ALA A 63 1.52 1.37 -9.33
CA ALA A 63 2.25 0.72 -8.25
C ALA A 63 1.55 0.91 -6.90
N GLU A 64 1.85 0.03 -5.94
CA GLU A 64 1.51 0.22 -4.54
C GLU A 64 2.24 1.42 -3.90
N SER A 65 1.72 1.94 -2.79
CA SER A 65 2.25 3.18 -2.18
C SER A 65 2.33 3.08 -0.66
N SER A 66 3.49 3.33 -0.09
CA SER A 66 3.74 3.19 1.34
C SER A 66 3.66 4.53 2.08
N ALA A 67 2.71 4.64 3.01
CA ALA A 67 2.62 5.79 3.90
C ALA A 67 3.89 5.94 4.76
N GLY A 68 4.45 7.14 4.78
CA GLY A 68 5.72 7.48 5.42
C GLY A 68 6.93 7.27 4.52
N GLU A 69 6.81 6.54 3.41
CA GLU A 69 7.86 6.40 2.40
C GLU A 69 7.51 7.20 1.15
N ASP A 70 6.82 6.57 0.21
CA ASP A 70 6.41 7.16 -1.08
C ASP A 70 5.48 8.36 -0.88
N VAL A 71 4.72 8.34 0.22
CA VAL A 71 3.71 9.35 0.56
C VAL A 71 3.93 9.82 2.01
N GLN A 72 4.38 11.06 2.20
CA GLN A 72 4.69 11.62 3.52
C GLN A 72 3.74 12.73 3.95
N LEU A 73 3.38 12.72 5.23
CA LEU A 73 2.54 13.74 5.83
C LEU A 73 3.39 14.92 6.33
N SER A 74 2.95 16.12 6.02
CA SER A 74 3.56 17.36 6.53
C SER A 74 3.48 17.46 8.06
N PRO A 75 4.35 18.29 8.69
CA PRO A 75 4.45 18.39 10.15
C PRO A 75 3.15 18.78 10.86
N ASP A 76 2.30 19.58 10.22
CA ASP A 76 1.00 20.03 10.74
C ASP A 76 -0.17 19.15 10.25
N GLY A 77 0.12 18.14 9.43
CA GLY A 77 -0.85 17.25 8.83
C GLY A 77 -1.72 17.90 7.74
N ARG A 78 -1.40 19.11 7.27
CA ARG A 78 -2.19 19.81 6.25
C ARG A 78 -1.92 19.29 4.85
N TYR A 79 -0.66 19.06 4.53
CA TYR A 79 -0.21 18.61 3.22
C TYR A 79 0.26 17.17 3.24
N VAL A 80 0.13 16.50 2.10
CA VAL A 80 0.82 15.25 1.78
C VAL A 80 1.78 15.52 0.63
N ALA A 81 2.98 14.94 0.68
CA ALA A 81 3.93 14.95 -0.43
C ALA A 81 4.14 13.54 -0.97
N ASP A 82 4.27 13.42 -2.28
CA ASP A 82 4.61 12.19 -3.00
C ASP A 82 5.30 12.51 -4.33
N ALA A 83 5.77 11.49 -5.04
CA ALA A 83 6.36 11.62 -6.38
C ALA A 83 5.70 10.65 -7.37
N LEU A 84 4.38 10.48 -7.24
CA LEU A 84 3.58 9.51 -8.00
C LEU A 84 2.72 10.17 -9.07
N GLY A 85 2.83 11.49 -9.23
CA GLY A 85 2.16 12.28 -10.26
C GLY A 85 3.06 12.66 -11.43
N ASP A 86 2.74 13.78 -12.08
CA ASP A 86 3.44 14.27 -13.28
C ASP A 86 4.65 15.15 -12.94
N GLY A 87 4.72 15.68 -11.72
CA GLY A 87 5.86 16.46 -11.23
C GLY A 87 7.03 15.61 -10.73
N TRP A 88 8.19 16.24 -10.53
CA TRP A 88 9.30 15.61 -9.80
C TRP A 88 8.89 15.29 -8.36
N LEU A 89 8.21 16.22 -7.71
CA LEU A 89 7.52 16.00 -6.44
C LEU A 89 6.18 16.73 -6.52
N GLU A 90 5.15 16.20 -5.85
CA GLU A 90 3.86 16.86 -5.72
C GLU A 90 3.48 17.04 -4.25
N THR A 91 2.72 18.09 -3.97
CA THR A 91 2.06 18.28 -2.67
C THR A 91 0.56 18.44 -2.85
N THR A 92 -0.21 17.70 -2.05
CA THR A 92 -1.67 17.77 -1.98
C THR A 92 -2.10 18.46 -0.69
N ASP A 93 -2.89 19.53 -0.77
CA ASP A 93 -3.51 20.17 0.39
C ASP A 93 -4.77 19.41 0.81
N LEU A 94 -4.75 18.84 2.01
CA LEU A 94 -5.85 18.04 2.54
C LEU A 94 -7.06 18.87 2.99
N THR A 95 -6.98 20.21 2.96
CA THR A 95 -8.07 21.11 3.36
C THR A 95 -8.99 21.48 2.21
N ASP A 96 -8.47 21.54 0.98
CA ASP A 96 -9.24 21.89 -0.21
C ASP A 96 -9.07 20.90 -1.38
N GLY A 97 -8.15 19.94 -1.26
CA GLY A 97 -7.89 18.92 -2.28
C GLY A 97 -7.06 19.45 -3.46
N SER A 98 -6.48 20.64 -3.36
CA SER A 98 -5.61 21.19 -4.40
C SER A 98 -4.24 20.51 -4.43
N HIS A 99 -3.64 20.46 -5.63
CA HIS A 99 -2.33 19.85 -5.86
C HIS A 99 -1.35 20.88 -6.41
N ARG A 100 -0.06 20.72 -6.07
CA ARG A 100 1.03 21.51 -6.64
C ARG A 100 2.19 20.59 -6.98
N ALA A 101 2.54 20.56 -8.26
CA ALA A 101 3.72 19.89 -8.78
C ALA A 101 4.96 20.81 -8.74
N TYR A 102 6.13 20.21 -8.60
CA TYR A 102 7.43 20.86 -8.63
C TYR A 102 8.31 20.19 -9.69
N ASP A 103 9.07 20.98 -10.46
CA ASP A 103 9.88 20.48 -11.57
C ASP A 103 11.18 19.78 -11.12
N GLY A 104 11.60 19.99 -9.86
CA GLY A 104 12.84 19.42 -9.33
C GLY A 104 14.12 20.04 -9.90
N PRO A 105 15.27 19.37 -9.77
CA PRO A 105 16.50 19.71 -10.49
C PRO A 105 16.35 19.50 -12.01
N PRO A 106 17.05 20.26 -12.86
CA PRO A 106 16.93 20.15 -14.32
C PRO A 106 17.23 18.77 -14.93
N ASP A 107 18.05 17.97 -14.25
CA ASP A 107 18.44 16.60 -14.61
C ASP A 107 17.84 15.53 -13.66
N GLY A 108 16.81 15.91 -12.90
CA GLY A 108 16.11 15.02 -11.98
C GLY A 108 15.18 14.03 -12.68
N GLY A 109 14.95 12.88 -12.04
CA GLY A 109 13.93 11.91 -12.48
C GLY A 109 12.60 12.11 -11.76
N GLY A 110 12.66 12.13 -10.43
CA GLY A 110 11.54 12.06 -9.50
C GLY A 110 12.06 12.10 -8.06
N GLY A 111 11.48 12.96 -7.25
CA GLY A 111 11.92 13.29 -5.90
C GLY A 111 11.08 12.58 -4.86
N LEU A 112 11.44 11.34 -4.51
CA LEU A 112 10.76 10.62 -3.44
C LEU A 112 10.91 11.37 -2.11
N PRO A 113 9.82 11.72 -1.41
CA PRO A 113 9.92 12.50 -0.19
C PRO A 113 10.67 11.71 0.89
N VAL A 114 11.58 12.38 1.60
CA VAL A 114 12.40 11.78 2.67
C VAL A 114 12.04 12.34 4.04
N THR A 115 11.98 13.68 4.17
CA THR A 115 11.61 14.32 5.43
C THR A 115 11.22 15.78 5.22
N TRP A 116 10.23 16.23 5.99
CA TRP A 116 9.81 17.63 6.03
C TRP A 116 10.65 18.44 7.01
N ALA A 117 10.94 19.69 6.64
CA ALA A 117 11.42 20.69 7.59
C ALA A 117 10.36 20.93 8.68
N PRO A 118 10.74 21.25 9.93
CA PRO A 118 9.80 21.44 11.03
C PRO A 118 8.71 22.48 10.77
N ASP A 119 9.01 23.49 9.97
CA ASP A 119 8.13 24.58 9.59
C ASP A 119 7.15 24.22 8.46
N GLY A 120 7.30 23.05 7.84
CA GLY A 120 6.47 22.60 6.72
C GLY A 120 6.74 23.35 5.41
N ARG A 121 7.79 24.16 5.31
CA ARG A 121 8.08 25.00 4.13
C ARG A 121 9.10 24.38 3.18
N SER A 122 9.70 23.27 3.57
CA SER A 122 10.70 22.59 2.75
C SER A 122 10.69 21.10 2.96
N ILE A 123 11.11 20.37 1.94
CA ILE A 123 11.19 18.91 1.94
C ILE A 123 12.56 18.49 1.44
N VAL A 124 13.17 17.51 2.09
CA VAL A 124 14.26 16.75 1.49
C VAL A 124 13.64 15.61 0.71
N ALA A 125 14.07 15.45 -0.53
CA ALA A 125 13.68 14.35 -1.38
C ALA A 125 14.90 13.63 -1.95
N LEU A 126 14.71 12.35 -2.23
CA LEU A 126 15.67 11.47 -2.89
C LEU A 126 15.39 11.51 -4.39
N ASP A 127 16.32 12.08 -5.14
CA ASP A 127 16.22 12.19 -6.58
C ASP A 127 16.55 10.83 -7.23
N ASN A 128 15.53 10.19 -7.80
CA ASN A 128 15.57 8.85 -8.39
C ASN A 128 16.11 8.87 -9.83
N ARG A 129 17.24 9.55 -10.07
CA ARG A 129 17.85 9.59 -11.40
C ARG A 129 18.02 8.15 -11.91
N TYR A 130 17.43 7.86 -13.06
CA TYR A 130 17.70 6.62 -13.80
C TYR A 130 19.13 6.67 -14.34
N GLU A 131 20.11 6.53 -13.46
CA GLU A 131 21.50 6.31 -13.83
C GLU A 131 21.75 4.81 -14.02
N PRO A 132 22.60 4.42 -14.99
CA PRO A 132 23.03 3.04 -15.13
C PRO A 132 23.75 2.58 -13.86
N VAL A 133 23.58 1.30 -13.51
CA VAL A 133 24.36 0.62 -12.47
C VAL A 133 25.86 0.93 -12.67
N LEU A 134 26.45 1.62 -11.69
CA LEU A 134 27.84 2.08 -11.72
C LEU A 134 28.84 0.94 -11.42
N GLY A 135 28.37 -0.21 -10.95
CA GLY A 135 29.16 -1.39 -10.61
C GLY A 135 28.45 -2.27 -9.59
N ARG A 136 29.17 -3.25 -9.02
CA ARG A 136 28.72 -4.04 -7.86
C ARG A 136 29.70 -3.94 -6.71
N ASP A 137 29.20 -3.97 -5.48
CA ASP A 137 30.01 -3.99 -4.26
C ASP A 137 30.54 -5.40 -3.92
N ALA A 138 31.20 -5.52 -2.77
CA ALA A 138 31.81 -6.78 -2.31
C ALA A 138 30.77 -7.86 -1.95
N ASP A 139 29.54 -7.47 -1.62
CA ASP A 139 28.41 -8.35 -1.33
C ASP A 139 27.58 -8.63 -2.61
N GLY A 140 28.03 -8.13 -3.77
CA GLY A 140 27.41 -8.32 -5.08
C GLY A 140 26.24 -7.37 -5.37
N GLN A 141 26.07 -6.31 -4.59
CA GLN A 141 24.97 -5.34 -4.72
C GLN A 141 25.30 -4.26 -5.74
N ASP A 142 24.30 -3.85 -6.53
CA ASP A 142 24.46 -2.81 -7.54
C ASP A 142 24.75 -1.44 -6.90
N ILE A 143 25.65 -0.67 -7.51
CA ILE A 143 26.08 0.67 -7.08
C ILE A 143 25.39 1.72 -7.95
N TYR A 144 24.80 2.74 -7.33
CA TYR A 144 24.12 3.85 -7.96
C TYR A 144 24.58 5.19 -7.34
N SER A 145 24.11 6.32 -7.87
CA SER A 145 24.30 7.64 -7.26
C SER A 145 23.09 7.98 -6.39
N ILE A 146 23.32 8.32 -5.12
CA ILE A 146 22.27 8.85 -4.23
C ILE A 146 22.39 10.36 -4.23
N ARG A 147 21.34 11.05 -4.66
CA ARG A 147 21.26 12.51 -4.62
C ARG A 147 20.10 12.93 -3.72
N LEU A 148 20.42 13.60 -2.61
CA LEU A 148 19.44 14.22 -1.73
C LEU A 148 19.30 15.70 -2.07
N VAL A 149 18.08 16.14 -2.29
CA VAL A 149 17.74 17.49 -2.75
C VAL A 149 16.80 18.14 -1.74
N LEU A 150 17.12 19.36 -1.32
CA LEU A 150 16.22 20.23 -0.58
C LEU A 150 15.36 21.03 -1.55
N LEU A 151 14.04 20.92 -1.41
CA LEU A 151 13.04 21.70 -2.12
C LEU A 151 12.45 22.76 -1.18
N ASP A 152 12.42 24.01 -1.61
CA ASP A 152 11.63 25.08 -1.00
C ASP A 152 10.23 25.10 -1.63
N LEU A 153 9.18 24.92 -0.82
CA LEU A 153 7.82 24.74 -1.34
C LEU A 153 7.16 26.04 -1.78
N ASP A 154 7.60 27.20 -1.27
CA ASP A 154 7.02 28.47 -1.71
C ASP A 154 7.53 28.83 -3.11
N SER A 155 8.85 28.78 -3.31
CA SER A 155 9.51 29.19 -4.55
C SER A 155 9.66 28.07 -5.58
N GLY A 156 9.62 26.81 -5.16
CA GLY A 156 9.98 25.66 -5.99
C GLY A 156 11.49 25.51 -6.20
N ALA A 157 12.32 26.33 -5.55
CA ALA A 157 13.77 26.27 -5.71
C ALA A 157 14.34 24.98 -5.11
N THR A 158 15.26 24.35 -5.84
CA THR A 158 15.94 23.13 -5.42
C THR A 158 17.41 23.38 -5.09
N ARG A 159 17.93 22.61 -4.14
CA ARG A 159 19.34 22.61 -3.74
C ARG A 159 19.81 21.18 -3.50
N VAL A 160 20.86 20.76 -4.20
CA VAL A 160 21.54 19.49 -3.88
C VAL A 160 22.22 19.62 -2.52
N LEU A 161 21.90 18.71 -1.60
CA LEU A 161 22.47 18.64 -0.26
C LEU A 161 23.64 17.67 -0.20
N ALA A 162 23.48 16.52 -0.85
CA ALA A 162 24.46 15.45 -0.91
C ALA A 162 24.29 14.70 -2.24
N GLU A 163 25.41 14.34 -2.85
CA GLU A 163 25.45 13.46 -4.02
C GLU A 163 26.70 12.61 -3.93
N GLU A 164 26.52 11.30 -3.70
CA GLU A 164 27.65 10.37 -3.58
C GLU A 164 27.30 9.02 -4.21
N ARG A 165 28.34 8.33 -4.69
CA ARG A 165 28.21 6.94 -5.16
C ARG A 165 27.97 6.04 -3.95
N SER A 166 26.93 5.25 -4.00
CA SER A 166 26.62 4.24 -2.99
C SER A 166 26.08 3.01 -3.70
N ASP A 167 26.47 1.83 -3.21
CA ASP A 167 25.61 0.66 -3.28
C ASP A 167 24.13 1.06 -3.07
N ARG A 168 23.28 0.84 -4.06
CA ARG A 168 21.84 0.94 -3.84
C ARG A 168 21.22 -0.42 -4.10
N TRP A 169 21.28 -1.22 -3.04
CA TRP A 169 20.10 -1.76 -2.37
C TRP A 169 20.49 -2.21 -0.93
N PRO A 170 19.78 -1.80 0.15
CA PRO A 170 18.94 -0.63 0.35
C PRO A 170 19.68 0.46 1.14
N VAL A 171 19.60 1.69 0.64
CA VAL A 171 19.45 2.81 1.56
C VAL A 171 18.23 2.49 2.41
N ARG A 172 18.38 2.39 3.73
CA ARG A 172 17.23 2.44 4.63
C ARG A 172 16.56 3.79 4.42
N THR A 173 15.56 3.84 3.54
CA THR A 173 14.79 5.04 3.18
C THR A 173 14.24 5.71 4.44
N ALA A 174 13.83 4.89 5.41
CA ALA A 174 13.49 5.28 6.77
C ALA A 174 14.55 6.12 7.51
N SER A 175 15.83 6.05 7.13
CA SER A 175 17.01 6.57 7.83
C SER A 175 17.80 7.63 7.04
N LEU A 176 17.22 8.18 5.97
CA LEU A 176 17.95 9.03 5.03
C LEU A 176 18.27 10.44 5.53
N ALA A 177 17.35 11.09 6.23
CA ALA A 177 17.57 12.44 6.71
C ALA A 177 16.70 12.81 7.90
N ALA A 178 17.20 13.75 8.72
CA ALA A 178 16.45 14.32 9.84
C ALA A 178 16.84 15.78 10.05
N PHE A 179 15.86 16.68 10.06
CA PHE A 179 16.09 18.07 10.42
C PHE A 179 16.38 18.24 11.91
N THR A 180 17.22 19.22 12.23
CA THR A 180 17.29 19.76 13.59
C THR A 180 15.95 20.41 13.96
N PRO A 181 15.56 20.47 15.26
CA PRO A 181 14.28 21.03 15.67
C PRO A 181 14.06 22.49 15.22
N ASP A 182 15.14 23.27 15.11
CA ASP A 182 15.12 24.65 14.63
C ASP A 182 15.01 24.79 13.10
N GLY A 183 15.13 23.68 12.35
CA GLY A 183 15.06 23.65 10.89
C GLY A 183 16.24 24.29 10.16
N ALA A 184 17.27 24.75 10.88
CA ALA A 184 18.42 25.45 10.31
C ALA A 184 19.45 24.50 9.68
N ARG A 185 19.47 23.25 10.13
CA ARG A 185 20.42 22.20 9.71
C ARG A 185 19.68 20.87 9.58
N LEU A 186 20.37 19.90 9.00
CA LEU A 186 19.86 18.54 8.92
C LEU A 186 20.97 17.51 8.85
N LEU A 187 20.65 16.31 9.30
CA LEU A 187 21.44 15.13 9.09
C LEU A 187 21.04 14.51 7.76
N THR A 188 22.03 14.02 7.02
CA THR A 188 21.85 13.21 5.82
C THR A 188 22.66 11.93 5.96
N THR A 189 22.09 10.80 5.53
CA THR A 189 22.77 9.51 5.44
C THR A 189 22.96 9.18 3.97
N VAL A 190 24.19 8.89 3.56
CA VAL A 190 24.52 8.33 2.25
C VAL A 190 25.51 7.20 2.48
N GLY A 191 25.18 6.00 1.99
CA GLY A 191 25.86 4.77 2.40
C GLY A 191 25.86 4.59 3.92
N ASP A 192 27.03 4.35 4.50
CA ASP A 192 27.24 4.23 5.95
C ASP A 192 27.74 5.52 6.62
N THR A 193 27.65 6.66 5.91
CA THR A 193 28.11 7.96 6.38
C THR A 193 26.95 8.87 6.72
N VAL A 194 26.91 9.32 7.97
CA VAL A 194 26.01 10.38 8.44
C VAL A 194 26.76 11.70 8.44
N SER A 195 26.15 12.74 7.87
CA SER A 195 26.70 14.09 7.85
C SER A 195 25.70 15.09 8.41
N LEU A 196 26.14 16.01 9.27
CA LEU A 196 25.38 17.22 9.57
C LEU A 196 25.70 18.27 8.51
N ARG A 197 24.65 18.82 7.90
CA ARG A 197 24.76 19.82 6.84
C ARG A 197 23.95 21.06 7.19
N ASP A 198 24.39 22.20 6.70
CA ASP A 198 23.52 23.38 6.59
C ASP A 198 22.63 23.27 5.33
N ARG A 199 21.64 24.16 5.22
CA ARG A 199 20.67 24.15 4.10
C ARG A 199 21.30 24.48 2.74
N THR A 200 22.57 24.88 2.70
CA THR A 200 23.30 25.09 1.44
C THR A 200 23.91 23.78 0.91
N GLY A 201 23.88 22.71 1.70
CA GLY A 201 24.49 21.40 1.41
C GLY A 201 25.89 21.24 2.01
N ARG A 202 26.46 22.29 2.62
CA ARG A 202 27.79 22.23 3.21
C ARG A 202 27.77 21.34 4.46
N ALA A 203 28.60 20.30 4.45
CA ALA A 203 28.84 19.46 5.61
C ALA A 203 29.61 20.22 6.68
N LEU A 204 29.07 20.21 7.90
CA LEU A 204 29.70 20.71 9.12
C LEU A 204 30.58 19.64 9.76
N TRP A 205 30.13 18.38 9.68
CA TRP A 205 30.91 17.18 9.97
C TRP A 205 30.32 15.98 9.22
N SER A 206 31.14 14.95 9.04
CA SER A 206 30.75 13.65 8.50
C SER A 206 31.33 12.54 9.37
N ARG A 207 30.57 11.46 9.53
CA ARG A 207 30.98 10.30 10.32
C ARG A 207 30.51 9.02 9.67
N ARG A 208 31.46 8.10 9.46
CA ARG A 208 31.19 6.72 9.10
C ARG A 208 30.72 5.93 10.32
N LEU A 209 29.50 5.38 10.27
CA LEU A 209 28.92 4.56 11.34
C LEU A 209 29.16 3.07 11.13
N GLY A 210 29.52 2.68 9.90
CA GLY A 210 29.69 1.29 9.52
C GLY A 210 28.36 0.61 9.20
N PRO A 211 28.40 -0.66 8.82
CA PRO A 211 27.32 -1.28 8.06
C PRO A 211 26.12 -1.76 8.91
N ARG A 212 26.19 -1.63 10.24
CA ARG A 212 25.13 -2.09 11.17
C ARG A 212 24.45 -0.95 11.91
N ARG A 213 25.00 0.26 11.85
CA ARG A 213 24.53 1.40 12.61
C ARG A 213 24.10 2.51 11.65
N VAL A 214 22.88 2.98 11.81
CA VAL A 214 22.26 3.98 10.93
C VAL A 214 21.54 5.05 11.74
N LEU A 215 21.13 6.13 11.08
CA LEU A 215 20.22 7.12 11.67
C LEU A 215 18.88 6.47 12.05
N ALA A 216 18.33 6.82 13.22
CA ALA A 216 17.10 6.18 13.69
C ALA A 216 15.85 6.51 12.84
N GLY A 217 15.86 7.65 12.15
CA GLY A 217 14.80 8.06 11.21
C GLY A 217 14.61 9.57 11.15
N SER A 218 13.51 10.04 10.54
CA SER A 218 13.21 11.47 10.36
C SER A 218 13.05 12.24 11.68
N GLY A 219 12.73 11.53 12.77
CA GLY A 219 12.64 12.06 14.13
C GLY A 219 13.89 11.84 14.99
N ALA A 220 15.04 11.52 14.41
CA ALA A 220 16.22 11.11 15.16
C ALA A 220 16.83 12.19 16.08
N VAL A 221 16.69 13.47 15.73
CA VAL A 221 17.29 14.55 16.54
C VAL A 221 16.42 14.78 17.79
N SER A 222 17.05 14.84 18.96
CA SER A 222 16.36 15.10 20.23
C SER A 222 15.68 16.48 20.23
N PRO A 223 14.63 16.70 21.04
CA PRO A 223 13.88 17.96 21.04
C PRO A 223 14.71 19.18 21.44
N ASP A 224 15.74 18.97 22.26
CA ASP A 224 16.73 19.99 22.64
C ASP A 224 17.79 20.26 21.56
N GLY A 225 17.80 19.48 20.47
CA GLY A 225 18.76 19.57 19.37
C GLY A 225 20.16 19.02 19.68
N ALA A 226 20.42 18.56 20.91
CA ALA A 226 21.76 18.24 21.36
C ALA A 226 22.24 16.84 20.95
N ARG A 227 21.33 15.90 20.69
CA ARG A 227 21.65 14.50 20.39
C ARG A 227 20.98 14.03 19.11
N VAL A 228 21.65 13.10 18.43
CA VAL A 228 21.10 12.36 17.29
C VAL A 228 20.98 10.89 17.67
N ALA A 229 19.76 10.36 17.61
CA ALA A 229 19.48 8.95 17.78
C ALA A 229 19.98 8.16 16.56
N THR A 230 20.73 7.10 16.84
CA THR A 230 21.13 6.08 15.88
C THR A 230 20.58 4.74 16.33
N VAL A 231 20.40 3.81 15.41
CA VAL A 231 20.02 2.43 15.72
C VAL A 231 21.07 1.47 15.20
N GLU A 232 21.42 0.50 16.02
CA GLU A 232 22.34 -0.59 15.69
C GLU A 232 21.56 -1.89 15.59
N LEU A 233 21.79 -2.61 14.49
CA LEU A 233 21.13 -3.88 14.17
C LEU A 233 21.88 -5.05 14.79
N ASP A 234 21.20 -5.86 15.60
CA ASP A 234 21.57 -7.22 15.95
C ASP A 234 20.71 -8.22 15.17
N GLY A 235 21.35 -9.19 14.49
CA GLY A 235 20.67 -10.20 13.68
C GLY A 235 21.18 -10.28 12.24
N CYS A 236 20.39 -10.91 11.38
CA CYS A 236 20.75 -11.15 9.98
C CYS A 236 20.69 -9.84 9.15
N ARG A 237 21.52 -9.68 8.11
CA ARG A 237 21.61 -8.46 7.28
C ARG A 237 21.23 -8.67 5.83
N THR A 238 21.56 -9.83 5.28
CA THR A 238 21.35 -10.21 3.88
C THR A 238 20.84 -11.65 3.85
N GLY A 239 20.06 -12.02 2.84
CA GLY A 239 19.56 -13.40 2.63
C GLY A 239 18.76 -13.98 3.81
N CYS A 240 18.05 -13.13 4.55
CA CYS A 240 17.27 -13.54 5.71
C CYS A 240 15.93 -14.14 5.28
N SER A 241 15.50 -15.18 5.98
CA SER A 241 14.09 -15.58 6.00
C SER A 241 13.20 -14.56 6.74
N ALA A 242 11.89 -14.60 6.50
CA ALA A 242 10.91 -13.81 7.26
C ALA A 242 11.07 -13.98 8.79
N GLY A 243 11.30 -15.20 9.25
CA GLY A 243 11.50 -15.48 10.68
C GLY A 243 12.73 -14.80 11.26
N GLU A 244 13.85 -14.77 10.52
CA GLU A 244 15.07 -14.09 10.94
C GLU A 244 14.93 -12.57 10.90
N LEU A 245 14.20 -12.03 9.91
CA LEU A 245 13.82 -10.61 9.87
C LEU A 245 13.05 -10.21 11.14
N GLY A 246 12.00 -10.97 11.50
CA GLY A 246 11.21 -10.72 12.72
C GLY A 246 11.98 -10.96 14.03
N ALA A 247 13.12 -11.65 13.98
CA ALA A 247 13.99 -11.86 15.13
C ALA A 247 15.06 -10.78 15.32
N ARG A 248 15.24 -9.87 14.35
CA ARG A 248 16.18 -8.75 14.47
C ARG A 248 15.87 -7.87 15.67
N THR A 249 16.92 -7.32 16.26
CA THR A 249 16.83 -6.41 17.41
C THR A 249 17.55 -5.10 17.09
N TRP A 250 16.92 -3.98 17.41
CA TRP A 250 17.38 -2.63 17.15
C TRP A 250 17.73 -1.94 18.47
N ARG A 251 19.00 -1.56 18.64
CA ARG A 251 19.48 -0.88 19.84
C ARG A 251 19.76 0.58 19.58
N PHE A 252 19.26 1.46 20.45
CA PHE A 252 19.48 2.89 20.31
C PHE A 252 20.84 3.32 20.87
N GLY A 253 21.55 4.14 20.11
CA GLY A 253 22.79 4.82 20.50
C GLY A 253 22.77 6.28 20.09
N TRP A 254 23.74 7.07 20.54
CA TRP A 254 23.67 8.53 20.44
C TRP A 254 24.93 9.15 19.86
N LEU A 255 24.73 10.15 19.00
CA LEU A 255 25.77 11.10 18.58
C LEU A 255 25.49 12.46 19.20
N ASP A 256 26.54 13.19 19.56
CA ASP A 256 26.45 14.61 19.84
C ASP A 256 26.22 15.36 18.52
N THR A 257 25.15 16.17 18.44
CA THR A 257 24.76 16.84 17.19
C THR A 257 25.84 17.80 16.71
N ALA A 258 26.55 18.50 17.61
CA ALA A 258 27.51 19.52 17.23
C ALA A 258 28.80 18.93 16.65
N THR A 259 29.23 17.77 17.16
CA THR A 259 30.54 17.18 16.86
C THR A 259 30.49 15.87 16.08
N GLY A 260 29.34 15.20 16.03
CA GLY A 260 29.19 13.87 15.43
C GLY A 260 29.82 12.73 16.26
N ARG A 261 30.39 13.02 17.42
CA ARG A 261 31.04 12.01 18.28
C ARG A 261 30.01 11.22 19.09
N ASP A 262 30.37 10.01 19.50
CA ASP A 262 29.51 9.25 20.39
C ASP A 262 29.32 9.98 21.71
N THR A 263 28.10 9.91 22.21
CA THR A 263 27.71 10.49 23.49
C THR A 263 26.74 9.57 24.21
N THR A 264 26.41 9.93 25.46
CA THR A 264 25.37 9.26 26.23
C THR A 264 24.02 9.94 26.02
N GLY A 265 22.95 9.16 26.02
CA GLY A 265 21.59 9.66 25.93
C GLY A 265 20.61 8.78 26.71
N PRO A 266 19.30 9.01 26.54
CA PRO A 266 18.25 8.20 27.16
C PRO A 266 18.45 6.69 26.97
N ALA A 267 18.15 5.90 28.00
CA ALA A 267 18.22 4.45 27.97
C ALA A 267 16.93 3.87 27.34
N LEU A 268 16.77 4.06 26.03
CA LEU A 268 15.62 3.54 25.30
C LEU A 268 15.69 2.00 25.20
N PRO A 269 14.57 1.29 25.36
CA PRO A 269 14.56 -0.16 25.19
C PRO A 269 14.86 -0.55 23.74
N PRO A 270 15.48 -1.73 23.52
CA PRO A 270 15.64 -2.25 22.18
C PRO A 270 14.27 -2.62 21.57
N VAL A 271 14.14 -2.49 20.25
CA VAL A 271 12.94 -2.87 19.51
C VAL A 271 13.22 -4.15 18.72
N ARG A 272 12.37 -5.16 18.85
CA ARG A 272 12.43 -6.38 18.05
C ARG A 272 11.50 -6.26 16.84
N GLY A 273 11.98 -6.64 15.65
CA GLY A 273 11.23 -6.58 14.39
C GLY A 273 12.15 -6.39 13.19
N GLN A 274 11.60 -6.52 11.98
CA GLN A 274 12.33 -6.38 10.72
C GLN A 274 13.08 -5.06 10.64
N ALA A 275 12.40 -3.97 11.02
CA ALA A 275 12.93 -2.61 11.03
C ALA A 275 12.31 -1.74 12.14
N VAL A 276 12.96 -0.62 12.41
CA VAL A 276 12.45 0.46 13.27
C VAL A 276 12.67 1.81 12.60
N ARG A 277 11.71 2.73 12.73
CA ARG A 277 11.84 4.11 12.25
C ARG A 277 11.36 5.10 13.30
N ALA A 278 12.25 5.97 13.76
CA ALA A 278 11.91 7.09 14.63
C ALA A 278 11.17 8.19 13.85
N LEU A 279 9.95 8.54 14.27
CA LEU A 279 9.14 9.60 13.67
C LEU A 279 9.30 10.94 14.40
N GLY A 280 9.55 10.90 15.72
CA GLY A 280 9.72 12.10 16.53
C GLY A 280 9.60 11.81 18.01
N TRP A 281 9.32 12.85 18.80
CA TRP A 281 9.31 12.76 20.25
C TRP A 281 7.98 13.23 20.82
N ARG A 282 7.43 12.44 21.74
CA ARG A 282 6.27 12.78 22.53
C ARG A 282 6.70 13.49 23.80
N THR A 283 6.04 14.61 24.11
CA THR A 283 6.22 15.38 25.35
C THR A 283 7.67 15.75 25.66
N GLY A 284 8.53 15.78 24.65
CA GLY A 284 9.96 16.12 24.77
C GLY A 284 10.87 14.97 25.23
N THR A 285 10.35 13.78 25.56
CA THR A 285 11.12 12.71 26.23
C THR A 285 11.00 11.34 25.60
N ASP A 286 9.81 10.97 25.14
CA ASP A 286 9.53 9.61 24.68
C ASP A 286 9.76 9.56 23.17
N LEU A 287 10.63 8.67 22.71
CA LEU A 287 10.86 8.52 21.28
C LEU A 287 9.70 7.73 20.69
N VAL A 288 8.97 8.34 19.76
CA VAL A 288 7.89 7.67 19.03
C VAL A 288 8.46 7.05 17.76
N ALA A 289 8.27 5.74 17.61
CA ALA A 289 8.83 4.96 16.52
C ALA A 289 7.84 3.96 15.93
N LEU A 290 7.96 3.70 14.64
CA LEU A 290 7.32 2.59 13.97
C LEU A 290 8.18 1.33 14.11
N ARG A 291 7.52 0.21 14.42
CA ARG A 291 8.08 -1.14 14.33
C ARG A 291 7.45 -1.83 13.13
N TYR A 292 8.30 -2.40 12.28
CA TYR A 292 7.90 -3.14 11.09
C TYR A 292 8.07 -4.63 11.34
N GLU A 293 7.07 -5.41 10.95
CA GLU A 293 7.10 -6.85 10.95
C GLU A 293 7.15 -7.36 9.52
N PRO A 294 7.95 -8.42 9.26
CA PRO A 294 8.10 -8.93 7.91
C PRO A 294 6.80 -9.57 7.45
N ASN A 295 6.55 -9.48 6.15
CA ASN A 295 5.56 -10.31 5.50
C ASN A 295 5.93 -11.79 5.73
N PRO A 296 5.03 -12.61 6.30
CA PRO A 296 5.38 -13.97 6.69
C PRO A 296 5.61 -14.91 5.50
N GLN A 297 5.15 -14.53 4.30
CA GLN A 297 5.36 -15.33 3.09
C GLN A 297 6.70 -15.06 2.40
N ASP A 298 7.34 -13.92 2.69
CA ASP A 298 8.45 -13.39 1.88
C ASP A 298 9.72 -13.19 2.73
N GLY A 299 10.86 -13.67 2.24
CA GLY A 299 12.18 -13.38 2.81
C GLY A 299 12.91 -12.26 2.05
N MET A 300 14.22 -12.17 2.26
CA MET A 300 15.13 -11.44 1.37
C MET A 300 15.52 -12.33 0.19
N ASP A 301 14.57 -12.54 -0.72
CA ASP A 301 14.73 -13.43 -1.87
C ASP A 301 15.07 -12.67 -3.17
N THR A 302 14.92 -11.35 -3.17
CA THR A 302 15.20 -10.46 -4.31
C THR A 302 16.44 -9.60 -4.06
N VAL A 303 17.06 -9.14 -5.15
CA VAL A 303 18.12 -8.12 -5.10
C VAL A 303 17.54 -6.73 -4.79
N GLU A 304 16.25 -6.53 -5.07
CA GLU A 304 15.49 -5.31 -4.82
C GLU A 304 14.66 -5.46 -3.53
N TRP A 305 15.24 -5.16 -2.36
CA TRP A 305 14.62 -5.39 -1.05
C TRP A 305 14.71 -4.18 -0.10
N ASN A 306 13.58 -3.68 0.41
CA ASN A 306 13.52 -2.55 1.36
C ASN A 306 13.04 -2.99 2.76
N ASP A 307 13.77 -2.61 3.81
CA ASP A 307 13.40 -2.88 5.22
C ASP A 307 12.02 -2.36 5.63
N THR A 308 11.52 -1.34 4.94
CA THR A 308 10.25 -0.68 5.22
C THR A 308 9.34 -0.60 3.99
N GLY A 309 9.66 -1.41 2.97
CA GLY A 309 8.90 -1.47 1.71
C GLY A 309 7.58 -2.20 1.83
N TRP A 310 6.74 -1.98 0.83
CA TRP A 310 5.36 -2.47 0.79
C TRP A 310 5.27 -4.01 0.81
N TRP A 311 6.08 -4.67 -0.02
CA TRP A 311 6.01 -6.12 -0.22
C TRP A 311 6.67 -6.88 0.93
N GLU A 312 7.71 -6.26 1.50
CA GLU A 312 8.53 -6.79 2.57
C GLU A 312 7.84 -6.68 3.93
N THR A 313 6.97 -5.70 4.12
CA THR A 313 6.31 -5.43 5.40
C THR A 313 4.95 -6.10 5.45
N GLY A 314 4.74 -6.96 6.45
CA GLY A 314 3.46 -7.59 6.73
C GLY A 314 2.58 -6.77 7.66
N HIS A 315 3.17 -6.05 8.61
CA HIS A 315 2.45 -5.28 9.62
C HIS A 315 3.29 -4.15 10.19
N VAL A 316 2.64 -3.08 10.66
CA VAL A 316 3.32 -1.94 11.31
C VAL A 316 2.65 -1.57 12.63
N GLN A 317 3.46 -1.23 13.64
CA GLN A 317 2.97 -0.78 14.95
C GLN A 317 3.62 0.54 15.36
N LEU A 318 2.86 1.42 16.01
CA LEU A 318 3.36 2.68 16.55
C LEU A 318 3.65 2.54 18.05
N LEU A 319 4.88 2.82 18.45
CA LEU A 319 5.37 2.66 19.82
C LEU A 319 5.87 4.00 20.39
N ALA A 320 5.72 4.20 21.69
CA ALA A 320 6.50 5.16 22.47
C ALA A 320 7.56 4.40 23.28
N LEU A 321 8.82 4.76 23.07
CA LEU A 321 9.98 4.25 23.79
C LEU A 321 10.36 5.26 24.87
N ARG A 322 10.25 4.84 26.13
CA ARG A 322 10.44 5.70 27.28
C ARG A 322 11.90 5.67 27.75
N PRO A 323 12.46 6.79 28.26
CA PRO A 323 13.82 6.86 28.79
C PRO A 323 14.11 5.91 29.95
N ASP A 324 13.08 5.38 30.61
CA ASP A 324 13.16 4.43 31.72
C ASP A 324 13.28 2.97 31.27
N GLY A 325 13.42 2.71 29.96
CA GLY A 325 13.47 1.38 29.39
C GLY A 325 12.09 0.78 29.09
N GLY A 326 11.00 1.54 29.29
CA GLY A 326 9.65 1.08 29.00
C GLY A 326 9.22 1.26 27.55
N THR A 327 8.36 0.38 27.05
CA THR A 327 7.69 0.51 25.75
C THR A 327 6.18 0.59 25.95
N GLU A 328 5.54 1.55 25.28
CA GLU A 328 4.09 1.71 25.21
C GLU A 328 3.62 1.55 23.76
N LEU A 329 2.61 0.71 23.53
CA LEU A 329 1.97 0.57 22.23
C LEU A 329 0.92 1.68 22.05
N LEU A 330 1.17 2.60 21.11
CA LEU A 330 0.31 3.75 20.85
C LEU A 330 -0.81 3.43 19.86
N LEU A 331 -0.50 2.63 18.83
CA LEU A 331 -1.47 2.13 17.87
C LEU A 331 -1.02 0.78 17.31
N ASP A 332 -1.96 -0.16 17.29
CA ASP A 332 -1.89 -1.42 16.55
C ASP A 332 -3.03 -1.42 15.52
N PRO A 333 -2.73 -1.16 14.23
CA PRO A 333 -3.75 -1.11 13.19
C PRO A 333 -4.25 -2.52 12.83
N PRO A 334 -5.29 -2.65 11.99
CA PRO A 334 -5.66 -3.94 11.39
C PRO A 334 -4.46 -4.60 10.68
N ALA A 335 -4.42 -5.92 10.63
CA ALA A 335 -3.30 -6.71 10.11
C ALA A 335 -3.00 -6.46 8.63
N GLU A 336 -3.95 -5.89 7.89
CA GLU A 336 -3.75 -5.53 6.50
C GLU A 336 -2.97 -4.22 6.32
N VAL A 337 -2.75 -3.43 7.39
CA VAL A 337 -1.97 -2.19 7.33
C VAL A 337 -0.48 -2.49 7.51
N CYS A 338 0.30 -2.24 6.46
CA CYS A 338 1.75 -2.43 6.48
C CYS A 338 2.55 -1.11 6.49
N ALA A 339 1.92 0.05 6.24
CA ALA A 339 2.59 1.35 6.25
C ALA A 339 1.75 2.41 6.98
N LEU A 340 2.42 3.33 7.68
CA LEU A 340 1.78 4.34 8.53
C LEU A 340 2.65 5.59 8.67
N ASP A 341 2.03 6.77 8.71
CA ASP A 341 2.71 8.04 9.03
C ASP A 341 1.86 8.93 9.95
N VAL A 342 2.52 9.76 10.76
CA VAL A 342 1.89 10.61 11.79
C VAL A 342 2.51 12.02 11.75
N PRO A 343 1.71 13.08 11.77
CA PRO A 343 2.24 14.44 11.68
C PRO A 343 2.98 14.82 12.97
N ARG A 344 4.07 15.57 12.82
CA ARG A 344 4.97 15.95 13.90
C ARG A 344 4.28 16.72 15.03
N ASP A 345 3.32 17.58 14.73
CA ASP A 345 2.62 18.37 15.74
C ASP A 345 1.84 17.49 16.74
N LEU A 346 1.24 16.39 16.26
CA LEU A 346 0.56 15.41 17.11
C LEU A 346 1.54 14.57 17.93
N LEU A 347 2.69 14.22 17.34
CA LEU A 347 3.79 13.57 18.06
C LEU A 347 4.24 14.46 19.23
N ALA A 348 4.64 15.70 18.94
CA ALA A 348 5.14 16.67 19.91
C ALA A 348 4.12 16.97 21.02
N ALA A 349 2.85 17.15 20.65
CA ALA A 349 1.76 17.41 21.59
C ALA A 349 1.38 16.17 22.43
N GLY A 350 1.88 14.98 22.11
CA GLY A 350 1.56 13.74 22.81
C GLY A 350 0.10 13.32 22.74
N ARG A 351 -0.60 13.68 21.67
CA ARG A 351 -2.04 13.46 21.54
C ARG A 351 -2.36 12.07 21.00
N PHE A 352 -2.24 11.05 21.85
CA PHE A 352 -2.54 9.65 21.54
C PHE A 352 -3.77 9.14 22.31
N GLY A 353 -4.28 7.96 21.95
CA GLY A 353 -5.35 7.30 22.71
C GLY A 353 -6.75 7.92 22.55
N GLY A 354 -7.00 8.68 21.48
CA GLY A 354 -8.34 9.19 21.18
C GLY A 354 -9.38 8.08 20.91
N PRO A 355 -10.66 8.44 20.72
CA PRO A 355 -11.71 7.45 20.45
C PRO A 355 -11.39 6.61 19.22
N ALA A 356 -11.88 5.37 19.21
CA ALA A 356 -11.75 4.49 18.05
C ALA A 356 -12.50 5.07 16.86
N VAL A 357 -11.88 5.03 15.68
CA VAL A 357 -12.46 5.56 14.45
C VAL A 357 -12.65 4.42 13.44
N ARG A 358 -13.77 4.44 12.73
CA ARG A 358 -14.04 3.54 11.60
C ARG A 358 -14.49 4.36 10.40
N ALA A 359 -14.11 3.90 9.22
CA ALA A 359 -14.58 4.49 7.98
C ALA A 359 -16.11 4.46 7.92
N ARG A 360 -16.69 5.55 7.41
CA ARG A 360 -18.11 5.60 7.04
C ARG A 360 -18.21 5.23 5.56
N PRO A 361 -19.23 4.45 5.15
CA PRO A 361 -19.36 4.00 3.76
C PRO A 361 -19.58 5.15 2.77
N PHE A 362 -19.94 6.34 3.25
CA PHE A 362 -20.18 7.54 2.46
C PHE A 362 -19.38 8.75 2.97
N PRO A 363 -19.04 9.69 2.07
CA PRO A 363 -19.30 9.65 0.63
C PRO A 363 -18.47 8.59 -0.09
N ALA A 364 -19.02 8.09 -1.19
CA ALA A 364 -18.50 6.97 -1.95
C ALA A 364 -18.14 7.40 -3.38
N ARG A 365 -17.06 6.82 -3.90
CA ARG A 365 -16.70 6.86 -5.32
C ARG A 365 -17.69 6.01 -6.13
N PRO A 366 -17.88 6.31 -7.43
CA PRO A 366 -18.80 5.56 -8.31
C PRO A 366 -18.56 4.04 -8.37
N ILE A 367 -17.34 3.58 -8.06
CA ILE A 367 -17.00 2.15 -8.00
C ILE A 367 -17.90 1.35 -7.04
N ILE A 368 -18.57 2.01 -6.07
CA ILE A 368 -19.59 1.37 -5.21
C ILE A 368 -20.71 0.68 -6.00
N VAL A 369 -20.98 1.11 -7.24
CA VAL A 369 -21.95 0.45 -8.12
C VAL A 369 -21.59 -1.03 -8.31
N LEU A 370 -20.31 -1.37 -8.44
CA LEU A 370 -19.85 -2.76 -8.55
C LEU A 370 -20.24 -3.59 -7.32
N ALA A 371 -20.16 -3.00 -6.12
CA ALA A 371 -20.60 -3.64 -4.88
C ALA A 371 -22.13 -3.76 -4.78
N ALA A 372 -22.88 -2.85 -5.42
CA ALA A 372 -24.34 -2.86 -5.41
C ALA A 372 -24.97 -3.78 -6.48
N VAL A 373 -24.29 -4.00 -7.61
CA VAL A 373 -24.79 -4.78 -8.76
C VAL A 373 -25.31 -6.17 -8.38
N PRO A 374 -24.60 -6.99 -7.57
CA PRO A 374 -25.11 -8.30 -7.15
C PRO A 374 -26.45 -8.27 -6.40
N PHE A 375 -26.77 -7.15 -5.75
CA PHE A 375 -28.01 -6.96 -5.00
C PHE A 375 -29.12 -6.35 -5.87
N LEU A 376 -28.77 -5.44 -6.78
CA LEU A 376 -29.72 -4.73 -7.63
C LEU A 376 -30.19 -5.56 -8.83
N LEU A 377 -29.32 -6.41 -9.41
CA LEU A 377 -29.65 -7.24 -10.56
C LEU A 377 -30.84 -8.20 -10.30
N PRO A 378 -30.85 -8.99 -9.21
CA PRO A 378 -31.98 -9.87 -8.90
C PRO A 378 -33.28 -9.10 -8.68
N LEU A 379 -33.21 -7.96 -7.99
CA LEU A 379 -34.37 -7.08 -7.77
C LEU A 379 -34.90 -6.51 -9.09
N GLY A 380 -34.02 -6.12 -10.01
CA GLY A 380 -34.37 -5.67 -11.35
C GLY A 380 -35.05 -6.77 -12.17
N VAL A 381 -34.52 -8.00 -12.12
CA VAL A 381 -35.13 -9.16 -12.78
C VAL A 381 -36.52 -9.45 -12.22
N VAL A 382 -36.68 -9.44 -10.90
CA VAL A 382 -37.99 -9.63 -10.25
C VAL A 382 -38.97 -8.53 -10.66
N ALA A 383 -38.54 -7.27 -10.65
CA ALA A 383 -39.37 -6.15 -11.08
C ALA A 383 -39.79 -6.28 -12.55
N LEU A 384 -38.85 -6.68 -13.44
CA LEU A 384 -39.13 -6.91 -14.85
C LEU A 384 -40.14 -8.05 -15.05
N VAL A 385 -39.97 -9.17 -14.35
CA VAL A 385 -40.91 -10.30 -14.37
C VAL A 385 -42.30 -9.86 -13.90
N LEU A 386 -42.38 -9.07 -12.81
CA LEU A 386 -43.64 -8.53 -12.31
C LEU A 386 -44.31 -7.56 -13.30
N LEU A 387 -43.52 -6.73 -13.99
CA LEU A 387 -44.01 -5.82 -15.03
C LEU A 387 -44.51 -6.59 -16.26
N LEU A 388 -43.77 -7.58 -16.73
CA LEU A 388 -44.16 -8.45 -17.84
C LEU A 388 -45.42 -9.25 -17.49
N TRP A 389 -45.50 -9.79 -16.27
CA TRP A 389 -46.67 -10.51 -15.78
C TRP A 389 -47.91 -9.60 -15.66
N ARG A 390 -47.75 -8.37 -15.15
CA ARG A 390 -48.82 -7.36 -15.14
C ARG A 390 -49.25 -6.98 -16.55
N GLY A 391 -48.30 -6.81 -17.48
CA GLY A 391 -48.58 -6.53 -18.88
C GLY A 391 -49.35 -7.67 -19.56
N HIS A 392 -48.96 -8.92 -19.29
CA HIS A 392 -49.67 -10.11 -19.76
C HIS A 392 -51.08 -10.22 -19.16
N ARG A 393 -51.28 -9.87 -17.88
CA ARG A 393 -52.62 -9.86 -17.28
C ARG A 393 -53.53 -8.74 -17.79
N ARG A 394 -52.96 -7.59 -18.18
CA ARG A 394 -53.70 -6.47 -18.78
C ARG A 394 -54.06 -6.71 -20.25
N ARG A 395 -53.27 -7.50 -20.96
CA ARG A 395 -53.68 -8.12 -22.23
C ARG A 395 -54.67 -9.23 -21.88
N GLY A 396 -55.95 -8.89 -21.75
CA GLY A 396 -57.03 -9.87 -21.56
C GLY A 396 -56.94 -10.99 -22.61
N PRO A 397 -57.58 -12.16 -22.36
CA PRO A 397 -57.50 -13.29 -23.29
C PRO A 397 -57.83 -12.81 -24.69
N VAL A 398 -56.95 -13.10 -25.65
CA VAL A 398 -57.25 -12.92 -27.07
C VAL A 398 -58.57 -13.65 -27.30
N ALA A 399 -59.61 -12.92 -27.71
CA ALA A 399 -60.88 -13.51 -28.08
C ALA A 399 -60.58 -14.51 -29.20
N VAL A 400 -60.58 -15.80 -28.86
CA VAL A 400 -60.58 -16.86 -29.84
C VAL A 400 -61.84 -16.62 -30.68
N PRO A 401 -61.74 -16.44 -32.01
CA PRO A 401 -62.94 -16.35 -32.83
C PRO A 401 -63.74 -17.62 -32.55
N ALA A 402 -65.01 -17.47 -32.18
CA ALA A 402 -65.90 -18.60 -31.99
C ALA A 402 -65.77 -19.52 -33.23
N PRO A 403 -65.68 -20.86 -33.05
CA PRO A 403 -65.58 -21.75 -34.19
C PRO A 403 -66.78 -21.50 -35.10
N VAL A 404 -66.47 -21.17 -36.35
CA VAL A 404 -67.47 -20.96 -37.40
C VAL A 404 -68.36 -22.20 -37.43
N PRO A 405 -69.69 -22.06 -37.23
CA PRO A 405 -70.59 -23.19 -37.30
C PRO A 405 -70.44 -23.91 -38.65
N HIS A 406 -70.45 -25.24 -38.63
CA HIS A 406 -70.25 -26.13 -39.79
C HIS A 406 -71.16 -25.86 -41.00
N TRP A 407 -72.23 -25.07 -40.84
CA TRP A 407 -73.12 -24.65 -41.91
C TRP A 407 -72.61 -23.44 -42.74
N GLN A 408 -71.52 -22.78 -42.32
CA GLN A 408 -70.88 -21.68 -43.06
C GLN A 408 -69.64 -22.13 -43.86
N LEU A 409 -69.34 -23.44 -43.93
CA LEU A 409 -68.27 -23.98 -44.77
C LEU A 409 -68.79 -24.28 -46.19
N PRO A 410 -68.08 -23.87 -47.26
CA PRO A 410 -68.45 -24.24 -48.64
C PRO A 410 -68.45 -25.76 -48.82
N VAL A 411 -69.49 -26.29 -49.45
CA VAL A 411 -69.67 -27.72 -49.74
C VAL A 411 -68.51 -28.23 -50.59
N GLY A 412 -67.65 -29.11 -50.04
CA GLY A 412 -66.59 -29.76 -50.80
C GLY A 412 -65.34 -30.22 -50.04
N SER A 413 -65.20 -29.96 -48.73
CA SER A 413 -64.00 -30.36 -47.97
C SER A 413 -64.33 -31.32 -46.81
N VAL A 414 -64.68 -32.56 -47.14
CA VAL A 414 -64.71 -33.68 -46.18
C VAL A 414 -63.56 -34.63 -46.52
N PRO A 415 -62.51 -34.76 -45.69
CA PRO A 415 -61.56 -35.85 -45.83
C PRO A 415 -62.17 -37.15 -45.29
N PRO A 416 -61.83 -38.32 -45.86
CA PRO A 416 -62.39 -39.60 -45.42
C PRO A 416 -61.92 -39.99 -44.01
N PRO A 417 -62.68 -40.84 -43.30
CA PRO A 417 -62.38 -41.19 -41.91
C PRO A 417 -61.08 -42.00 -41.81
N ARG A 418 -60.20 -41.59 -40.89
CA ARG A 418 -59.04 -42.39 -40.49
C ARG A 418 -59.53 -43.67 -39.81
N ARG A 419 -59.06 -44.82 -40.32
CA ARG A 419 -59.23 -46.14 -39.71
C ARG A 419 -58.60 -46.14 -38.32
N THR A 420 -59.38 -46.57 -37.33
CA THR A 420 -58.92 -46.98 -35.99
C THR A 420 -57.98 -48.19 -36.11
N PRO A 421 -56.79 -48.18 -35.49
CA PRO A 421 -56.01 -49.40 -35.26
C PRO A 421 -56.66 -50.24 -34.13
N PRO A 422 -56.53 -51.58 -34.16
CA PRO A 422 -57.05 -52.44 -33.12
C PRO A 422 -56.20 -52.40 -31.83
N ASP A 423 -56.85 -52.66 -30.70
CA ASP A 423 -56.26 -52.72 -29.35
C ASP A 423 -55.16 -53.79 -29.23
N PRO A 424 -54.07 -53.53 -28.47
CA PRO A 424 -53.13 -54.57 -28.08
C PRO A 424 -53.65 -55.40 -26.89
N PRO A 425 -53.37 -56.71 -26.83
CA PRO A 425 -53.77 -57.55 -25.70
C PRO A 425 -52.82 -57.40 -24.50
N TRP A 426 -53.37 -57.63 -23.31
CA TRP A 426 -52.74 -57.64 -21.98
C TRP A 426 -51.77 -58.82 -21.76
N PRO A 427 -50.91 -58.78 -20.72
CA PRO A 427 -49.61 -59.47 -20.69
C PRO A 427 -49.67 -60.87 -20.07
N SER A 428 -48.65 -61.69 -20.36
CA SER A 428 -48.35 -62.93 -19.65
C SER A 428 -46.90 -62.94 -19.20
N ALA A 429 -46.71 -63.38 -17.96
CA ALA A 429 -45.47 -63.39 -17.19
C ALA A 429 -44.60 -64.64 -17.44
N GLU A 430 -43.40 -64.59 -16.84
CA GLU A 430 -42.50 -65.71 -16.47
C GLU A 430 -41.70 -66.32 -17.65
N THR A 431 -40.39 -66.61 -17.58
CA THR A 431 -39.49 -67.08 -16.51
C THR A 431 -38.02 -66.73 -16.88
N GLY A 432 -37.15 -66.42 -15.90
CA GLY A 432 -35.68 -66.57 -16.04
C GLY A 432 -35.26 -68.06 -15.94
N PRO A 433 -34.00 -68.43 -15.60
CA PRO A 433 -32.75 -67.67 -15.49
C PRO A 433 -31.57 -68.39 -16.22
N THR A 434 -30.34 -68.15 -15.76
CA THR A 434 -29.03 -68.79 -16.09
C THR A 434 -28.24 -68.12 -17.22
N GLY A 435 -26.94 -67.83 -17.12
CA GLY A 435 -25.94 -68.08 -16.08
C GLY A 435 -24.54 -68.01 -16.73
N GLY A 436 -23.56 -67.43 -16.05
CA GLY A 436 -22.12 -67.49 -16.39
C GLY A 436 -21.69 -66.57 -17.54
N THR A 437 -20.50 -66.00 -17.63
CA THR A 437 -19.20 -66.10 -16.91
C THR A 437 -18.33 -64.98 -17.51
N GLY A 438 -17.49 -64.29 -16.73
CA GLY A 438 -16.33 -63.55 -17.28
C GLY A 438 -15.21 -64.54 -17.70
N PRO A 439 -13.95 -64.13 -18.02
CA PRO A 439 -13.34 -62.78 -18.02
C PRO A 439 -12.38 -62.51 -19.23
N SER A 440 -11.61 -61.40 -19.16
CA SER A 440 -10.28 -61.15 -19.81
C SER A 440 -10.28 -60.88 -21.34
N ALA A 441 -9.40 -60.10 -21.98
CA ALA A 441 -8.25 -59.25 -21.61
C ALA A 441 -7.80 -58.45 -22.85
N GLY A 442 -7.08 -57.34 -22.63
CA GLY A 442 -6.06 -56.75 -23.53
C GLY A 442 -6.58 -55.95 -24.72
N THR A 443 -5.87 -54.97 -25.31
CA THR A 443 -4.52 -54.42 -25.13
C THR A 443 -4.40 -53.24 -26.13
N GLY A 444 -3.49 -52.28 -25.87
CA GLY A 444 -3.04 -51.25 -26.83
C GLY A 444 -3.50 -49.85 -26.42
N SER A 445 -2.70 -48.95 -25.83
CA SER A 445 -1.32 -48.49 -26.05
C SER A 445 -1.06 -47.76 -27.39
N SER A 446 -0.53 -46.53 -27.21
CA SER A 446 0.29 -45.68 -28.08
C SER A 446 -0.45 -44.45 -28.64
N VAL A 447 -0.20 -43.22 -28.15
CA VAL A 447 1.02 -42.37 -28.06
C VAL A 447 1.01 -41.31 -29.17
N GLY A 448 1.20 -40.06 -28.77
CA GLY A 448 1.71 -38.97 -29.60
C GLY A 448 1.22 -37.59 -29.12
N SER A 449 1.86 -36.93 -28.14
CA SER A 449 3.01 -35.98 -28.26
C SER A 449 2.69 -34.71 -29.08
N GLY A 450 2.94 -33.47 -28.64
CA GLY A 450 3.62 -32.93 -27.46
C GLY A 450 3.50 -31.37 -27.44
N PRO A 451 4.09 -30.68 -26.45
CA PRO A 451 4.02 -29.22 -26.27
C PRO A 451 5.22 -28.49 -26.89
N SER A 452 5.03 -27.24 -27.32
CA SER A 452 6.10 -26.37 -27.85
C SER A 452 6.55 -25.34 -26.82
N ALA A 453 7.82 -25.43 -26.42
CA ALA A 453 8.63 -24.34 -25.87
C ALA A 453 9.69 -23.94 -26.91
N GLY A 454 10.05 -22.66 -26.97
CA GLY A 454 11.12 -22.14 -27.83
C GLY A 454 11.85 -20.99 -27.15
N ALA A 455 13.17 -21.16 -26.99
CA ALA A 455 14.14 -20.27 -26.33
C ALA A 455 14.66 -19.13 -27.25
N GLY A 456 15.29 -18.10 -26.66
CA GLY A 456 16.20 -17.15 -27.36
C GLY A 456 17.63 -17.71 -27.52
N PRO A 457 18.71 -16.91 -27.61
CA PRO A 457 18.91 -15.55 -28.15
C PRO A 457 20.08 -15.47 -29.17
N GLY A 458 20.39 -14.27 -29.71
CA GLY A 458 21.71 -14.01 -30.35
C GLY A 458 21.88 -12.70 -31.13
N GLY A 459 22.89 -11.90 -30.75
CA GLY A 459 23.77 -11.15 -31.67
C GLY A 459 23.61 -9.62 -31.77
N GLY A 460 24.64 -8.87 -31.35
CA GLY A 460 24.84 -7.45 -31.62
C GLY A 460 25.79 -6.77 -30.65
#